data_AF-A0A0E3R5C3-F1
#
_entry.id   AF-A0A0E3R5C3-F1
#
_cell.length_a   1.000
_cell.length_b   1.000
_cell.length_c   1.000
_cell.angle_alpha   90.00
_cell.angle_beta   90.00
_cell.angle_gamma   90.00
#
_symmetry.space_group_name_H-M   'P 1'
#
loop_
_entity.id
_entity.type
_entity.pdbx_description
1 polymer ?
#
loop_
_entity_poly.entity_id
_entity_poly.type
_entity_poly.pdbx_seq_one_letter_code
_entity_poly.pdbx_strand_id
1 'polypeptide(L)'
;MNRNTRGTGFDFLTIQQVEASGVENFIRSIKTELKSEKYASGEVKRVKIPKKNRETRQLGILTLKDRLVQGAVKLILEPIFEADFEN
;
A
#
# COMPACT_ATOMS: atom_id res chain seq x y z
N MET A 1 -7.72 1.98 4.06
CA MET A 1 -6.39 1.41 4.38
C MET A 1 -6.48 0.64 5.69
N ASN A 2 -6.00 -0.60 5.75
CA ASN A 2 -6.07 -1.40 7.00
C ASN A 2 -5.13 -0.79 8.05
N ARG A 3 -5.71 -0.20 9.10
CA ARG A 3 -5.01 0.44 10.22
C ARG A 3 -4.16 -0.54 11.05
N ASN A 4 -4.36 -1.85 10.87
CA ASN A 4 -3.64 -2.92 11.59
C ASN A 4 -2.42 -3.48 10.84
N THR A 5 -1.97 -2.85 9.75
CA THR A 5 -0.76 -3.29 9.04
C THR A 5 0.50 -2.90 9.80
N ARG A 6 1.00 -3.82 10.63
CA ARG A 6 2.29 -3.67 11.32
C ARG A 6 3.42 -3.95 10.32
N GLY A 7 4.11 -2.91 9.86
CA GLY A 7 5.29 -3.03 9.00
C GLY A 7 5.47 -1.87 8.04
N THR A 8 6.71 -1.40 7.95
CA THR A 8 7.16 -0.44 6.93
C THR A 8 7.56 -1.17 5.66
N GLY A 9 7.39 -0.51 4.51
CA GLY A 9 7.89 -0.97 3.23
C GLY A 9 9.42 -0.95 3.17
N PHE A 10 9.96 -1.10 1.97
CA PHE A 10 11.41 -1.06 1.75
C PHE A 10 12.02 0.31 2.05
N ASP A 11 11.24 1.38 1.91
CA ASP A 11 11.58 2.77 2.20
C ASP A 11 11.57 3.13 3.69
N PHE A 12 11.18 2.19 4.56
CA PHE A 12 11.06 2.37 6.01
C PHE A 12 10.12 3.51 6.47
N LEU A 13 9.35 4.11 5.57
CA LEU A 13 8.46 5.22 5.90
C LEU A 13 7.25 4.74 6.71
N THR A 14 7.06 5.35 7.88
CA THR A 14 5.94 5.06 8.79
C THR A 14 4.79 6.06 8.61
N ILE A 15 3.61 5.68 9.09
CA ILE A 15 2.45 6.58 9.13
C ILE A 15 2.74 7.78 10.03
N GLN A 16 3.38 7.55 11.18
CA GLN A 16 3.74 8.58 12.15
C GLN A 16 4.68 9.63 11.54
N GLN A 17 5.65 9.20 10.72
CA GLN A 17 6.54 10.12 10.01
C GLN A 17 5.78 10.96 8.97
N VAL A 18 4.82 10.38 8.25
CA VAL A 18 3.97 11.13 7.32
C VAL A 18 3.05 12.11 8.06
N GLU A 19 2.47 11.70 9.19
CA GLU A 19 1.65 12.58 10.03
C GLU A 19 2.47 13.76 10.55
N ALA A 20 3.69 13.51 11.04
CA ALA A 20 4.58 14.55 11.54
C ALA A 20 5.11 15.51 10.45
N SER A 21 5.33 15.00 9.23
CA SER A 21 5.83 15.81 8.09
C SER A 21 4.72 16.47 7.26
N GLY A 22 3.46 16.12 7.49
CA GLY A 22 2.28 16.68 6.84
C GLY A 22 1.66 15.73 5.82
N VAL A 23 0.51 15.16 6.19
CA VAL A 23 -0.26 14.23 5.36
C VAL A 23 -0.66 14.84 4.01
N GLU A 24 -1.06 16.11 4.00
CA GLU A 24 -1.48 16.77 2.75
C GLU A 24 -0.34 16.90 1.75
N ASN A 25 0.86 17.22 2.22
CA ASN A 25 2.05 17.33 1.35
C ASN A 25 2.40 15.97 0.76
N PHE A 26 2.34 14.91 1.56
CA PHE A 26 2.55 13.54 1.10
C PHE A 26 1.52 13.12 0.04
N ILE A 27 0.23 13.39 0.24
CA ILE A 27 -0.79 13.08 -0.77
C ILE A 27 -0.59 13.93 -2.04
N ARG A 28 -0.23 15.20 -1.89
CA ARG A 28 -0.01 16.13 -3.00
C ARG A 28 1.18 15.71 -3.86
N SER A 29 2.28 15.25 -3.27
CA SER A 29 3.43 14.76 -4.02
C SER A 29 3.08 13.53 -4.86
N ILE A 30 2.40 12.55 -4.26
CA ILE A 30 1.94 11.33 -4.95
C ILE A 30 0.98 11.68 -6.09
N LYS A 31 0.03 12.59 -5.86
CA LYS A 31 -0.89 13.07 -6.90
C LYS A 31 -0.13 13.72 -8.05
N THR A 32 0.93 14.47 -7.76
CA THR A 32 1.76 15.12 -8.77
C THR A 32 2.53 14.08 -9.59
N GLU A 33 3.13 13.06 -8.95
CA GLU A 33 3.80 11.95 -9.63
C GLU A 33 2.84 11.20 -10.57
N LEU A 34 1.63 10.88 -10.10
CA LEU A 34 0.62 10.17 -10.90
C LEU A 34 0.18 11.00 -12.11
N LYS A 35 -0.15 12.28 -11.91
CA LYS A 35 -0.59 13.17 -12.99
C LYS A 35 0.49 13.44 -14.03
N SER A 36 1.75 13.40 -13.62
CA SER A 36 2.89 13.59 -14.52
C SER A 36 3.40 12.28 -15.13
N GLU A 37 2.72 11.15 -14.89
CA GLU A 37 3.09 9.82 -15.37
C GLU A 37 4.50 9.37 -14.91
N LYS A 38 5.01 9.96 -13.83
CA LYS A 38 6.33 9.66 -13.25
C LYS A 38 6.24 8.71 -12.05
N TYR A 39 5.04 8.33 -11.66
CA TYR A 39 4.84 7.36 -10.60
C TYR A 39 5.49 6.01 -10.99
N ALA A 40 6.41 5.55 -10.16
CA ALA A 40 6.97 4.21 -10.21
C ALA A 40 6.71 3.51 -8.87
N SER A 41 6.27 2.24 -8.95
CA SER A 41 6.06 1.41 -7.76
C SER A 41 7.39 1.20 -7.03
N GLY A 42 7.37 1.29 -5.71
CA GLY A 42 8.52 0.96 -4.89
C GLY A 42 8.81 -0.55 -4.83
N GLU A 43 9.98 -0.90 -4.32
CA GLU A 43 10.35 -2.28 -4.06
C GLU A 43 9.47 -2.92 -2.98
N VAL A 44 9.13 -4.20 -3.19
CA VAL A 44 8.32 -4.98 -2.25
C VAL A 44 9.20 -5.66 -1.22
N LYS A 45 9.09 -5.27 0.05
CA LYS A 45 9.84 -5.87 1.14
C LYS A 45 9.32 -7.29 1.44
N ARG A 46 10.19 -8.30 1.37
CA ARG A 46 9.84 -9.70 1.63
C ARG A 46 10.03 -10.05 3.11
N VAL A 47 8.98 -10.56 3.75
CA VAL A 47 9.02 -11.01 5.16
C VAL A 47 8.48 -12.42 5.25
N LYS A 48 9.23 -13.32 5.90
CA LYS A 48 8.75 -14.67 6.23
C LYS A 48 8.02 -14.63 7.57
N ILE A 49 6.79 -15.12 7.62
CA ILE A 49 6.06 -15.30 8.88
C ILE A 49 5.56 -16.74 9.02
N PRO A 50 5.52 -17.28 10.25
CA PRO A 50 5.10 -18.66 10.48
C PRO A 50 3.62 -18.84 10.13
N LYS A 51 3.29 -20.00 9.55
CA LYS A 51 1.94 -20.57 9.51
C LYS A 51 1.70 -21.37 10.80
N LYS A 52 0.44 -21.78 11.02
CA LYS A 52 0.07 -22.65 12.15
C LYS A 52 0.75 -24.03 12.10
N ASN A 53 1.16 -24.51 10.92
CA ASN A 53 1.67 -25.86 10.67
C ASN A 53 3.20 -25.94 10.45
N ARG A 54 4.01 -25.13 11.16
CA ARG A 54 5.49 -25.04 11.07
C ARG A 54 6.07 -24.58 9.71
N GLU A 55 5.26 -24.48 8.66
CA GLU A 55 5.65 -23.83 7.41
C GLU A 55 5.74 -22.31 7.55
N THR A 56 6.39 -21.64 6.59
CA THR A 56 6.41 -20.18 6.50
C THR A 56 5.60 -19.69 5.30
N ARG A 57 4.91 -18.56 5.44
CA ARG A 57 4.39 -17.79 4.29
C ARG A 57 5.29 -16.58 4.04
N GLN A 58 5.59 -16.32 2.78
CA GLN A 58 6.24 -15.08 2.37
C GLN A 58 5.17 -13.99 2.21
N LEU A 59 5.35 -12.86 2.89
CA LEU A 59 4.58 -11.65 2.67
C LEU A 59 5.39 -10.65 1.85
N GLY A 60 4.70 -9.93 0.96
CA GLY A 60 5.21 -8.71 0.35
C GLY A 60 4.63 -7.49 1.07
N ILE A 61 5.48 -6.67 1.67
CA ILE A 61 5.10 -5.42 2.32
C ILE A 61 5.47 -4.27 1.38
N LEU A 62 4.44 -3.60 0.88
CA LEU A 62 4.56 -2.44 0.00
C LEU A 62 4.93 -1.17 0.79
N THR A 63 5.47 -0.19 0.08
CA THR A 63 5.69 1.16 0.63
C THR A 63 4.36 1.81 1.04
N LEU A 64 4.41 2.84 1.88
CA LEU A 64 3.21 3.57 2.25
C LEU A 64 2.57 4.26 1.04
N LYS A 65 3.39 4.79 0.12
CA LYS A 65 2.95 5.37 -1.15
C LYS A 65 2.18 4.35 -1.99
N ASP A 66 2.77 3.18 -2.22
CA ASP A 66 2.14 2.16 -3.08
C ASP A 66 0.84 1.63 -2.48
N ARG A 67 0.77 1.47 -1.15
CA ARG A 67 -0.48 1.08 -0.45
C ARG A 67 -1.58 2.12 -0.62
N LEU A 68 -1.22 3.41 -0.61
CA LEU A 68 -2.18 4.49 -0.84
C LEU A 68 -2.74 4.43 -2.26
N VAL A 69 -1.86 4.29 -3.26
CA VAL A 69 -2.25 4.22 -4.67
C VAL A 69 -3.11 2.99 -4.95
N GLN A 70 -2.68 1.80 -4.49
CA GLN A 70 -3.48 0.58 -4.64
C GLN A 70 -4.83 0.69 -3.94
N GLY A 71 -4.88 1.30 -2.75
CA GLY A 71 -6.14 1.56 -2.05
C GLY A 71 -7.09 2.48 -2.83
N ALA A 72 -6.56 3.53 -3.46
CA ALA A 72 -7.36 4.44 -4.29
C ALA A 72 -7.90 3.75 -5.54
N VAL A 73 -7.06 2.98 -6.25
CA VAL A 73 -7.49 2.18 -7.41
C VAL A 73 -8.56 1.18 -7.01
N LYS A 74 -8.34 0.48 -5.89
CA LYS A 74 -9.26 -0.51 -5.34
C LYS A 74 -10.67 0.08 -5.09
N LEU A 75 -10.76 1.27 -4.50
CA LEU A 75 -12.04 1.94 -4.24
C LEU A 75 -12.85 2.24 -5.52
N ILE A 76 -12.18 2.39 -6.66
CA ILE A 76 -12.83 2.64 -7.96
C ILE A 76 -13.20 1.31 -8.62
N LEU A 77 -12.29 0.33 -8.59
CA LEU A 77 -12.47 -0.93 -9.31
C LEU A 77 -13.37 -1.93 -8.60
N GLU A 78 -13.36 -2.00 -7.26
CA GLU A 78 -14.23 -2.93 -6.51
C GLU A 78 -15.70 -2.84 -6.92
N PRO A 79 -16.38 -1.68 -6.88
CA PRO A 79 -17.81 -1.63 -7.22
C PRO A 79 -18.10 -2.00 -8.68
N ILE A 80 -17.12 -1.85 -9.58
CA ILE A 80 -17.26 -2.26 -10.98
C ILE A 80 -17.23 -3.78 -11.08
N PHE A 81 -16.26 -4.44 -10.46
CA PHE A 81 -16.11 -5.88 -10.55
C PHE A 81 -17.08 -6.66 -9.64
N GLU A 82 -17.45 -6.11 -8.48
CA GLU A 82 -18.40 -6.75 -7.56
C GLU A 82 -19.79 -6.91 -8.19
N ALA A 83 -20.16 -6.05 -9.14
CA ALA A 83 -21.42 -6.19 -9.86
C ALA A 83 -21.49 -7.47 -10.73
N ASP A 84 -20.33 -7.97 -11.17
CA ASP A 84 -20.20 -9.11 -12.08
C ASP A 84 -19.75 -10.40 -11.38
N PHE A 85 -19.40 -10.36 -10.09
CA PHE A 85 -19.02 -11.55 -9.34
C PHE A 85 -20.25 -12.40 -9.00
N GLU A 86 -20.26 -13.66 -9.45
CA GLU A 86 -21.23 -14.66 -9.00
C GLU A 86 -20.99 -14.99 -7.53
N ASN A 87 -22.08 -15.11 -6.75
CA ASN A 87 -22.03 -15.49 -5.33
C ASN A 87 -21.60 -16.94 -5.13
#